data_AF-A0A5C6AG11-F1
#
_entry.id   AF-A0A5C6AG11-F1
#
_cell.length_a   1.000
_cell.length_b   1.000
_cell.length_c   1.000
_cell.angle_alpha   90.00
_cell.angle_beta   90.00
_cell.angle_gamma   90.00
#
_symmetry.space_group_name_H-M   'P 1'
#
loop_
_entity.id
_entity.type
_entity.pdbx_description
1 polymer ?
#
loop_
_entity_poly.entity_id
_entity_poly.type
_entity_poly.pdbx_seq_one_letter_code
_entity_poly.pdbx_strand_id
1 'polypeptide(L)'
;MPSDLVRDILRRILKPRWYDRVLFFPQRRLSDEQRRFLANYVAILDSMTPKERERPNVIDDSRTSRIVIGSGVDPTIAGAILRGLKRSSYRRGTDSADN
;
A
#
# COMPACT_ATOMS: atom_id res chain seq x y z
N MET A 1 -16.08 -16.43 -14.49
CA MET A 1 -15.28 -17.57 -15.01
C MET A 1 -15.05 -18.52 -13.85
N PRO A 2 -15.20 -19.83 -14.06
CA PRO A 2 -15.88 -20.76 -13.16
C PRO A 2 -15.40 -20.69 -11.72
N SER A 3 -16.19 -19.96 -10.92
CA SER A 3 -16.49 -20.31 -9.53
C SER A 3 -17.75 -21.18 -9.47
N ASP A 4 -18.27 -21.62 -10.63
CA ASP A 4 -19.57 -22.26 -10.75
C ASP A 4 -19.53 -23.72 -10.30
N LEU A 5 -18.42 -24.43 -10.53
CA LEU A 5 -18.19 -25.78 -10.00
C LEU A 5 -18.14 -25.78 -8.46
N VAL A 6 -17.40 -24.83 -7.88
CA VAL A 6 -17.28 -24.68 -6.43
C VAL A 6 -18.59 -24.20 -5.81
N ARG A 7 -19.31 -23.31 -6.50
CA ARG A 7 -20.62 -22.80 -6.10
C ARG A 7 -21.68 -23.90 -6.13
N ASP A 8 -21.69 -24.79 -7.11
CA ASP A 8 -22.63 -25.92 -7.18
C ASP A 8 -22.32 -26.99 -6.14
N ILE A 9 -21.03 -27.27 -5.88
CA ILE A 9 -20.60 -28.20 -4.82
C ILE A 9 -21.02 -27.69 -3.43
N LEU A 10 -20.80 -26.40 -3.16
CA LEU A 10 -21.18 -25.79 -1.88
C LEU A 10 -22.70 -25.70 -1.71
N ARG A 11 -23.45 -25.45 -2.79
CA ARG A 11 -24.92 -25.41 -2.78
C ARG A 11 -25.56 -26.77 -2.50
N ARG A 12 -24.89 -27.87 -2.87
CA ARG A 12 -25.37 -29.26 -2.65
C ARG A 12 -25.13 -29.75 -1.21
N ILE A 13 -24.10 -29.24 -0.56
CA ILE A 13 -23.67 -29.67 0.80
C ILE A 13 -24.37 -28.86 1.89
N LEU A 14 -24.60 -27.56 1.69
CA LEU A 14 -25.12 -26.67 2.73
C LEU A 14 -26.57 -26.27 2.43
N LYS A 15 -27.52 -26.94 3.10
CA LYS A 15 -28.94 -26.54 3.07
C LYS A 15 -29.13 -25.13 3.67
N PRO A 16 -29.95 -24.25 3.07
CA PRO A 16 -29.73 -22.81 3.12
C PRO A 16 -30.85 -22.08 3.86
N ARG A 17 -30.56 -21.44 5.00
CA ARG A 17 -31.37 -20.31 5.52
C ARG A 17 -30.57 -19.18 6.17
N TRP A 18 -29.26 -19.33 6.37
CA TRP A 18 -28.42 -18.34 7.08
C TRP A 18 -27.18 -17.88 6.30
N TYR A 19 -26.86 -18.52 5.17
CA TYR A 19 -25.65 -18.19 4.39
C TYR A 19 -25.71 -16.84 3.67
N ASP A 20 -26.90 -16.34 3.34
CA ASP A 20 -27.06 -15.02 2.70
C ASP A 20 -26.72 -13.85 3.64
N ARG A 21 -26.63 -14.08 4.97
CA ARG A 21 -26.33 -13.02 5.94
C ARG A 21 -24.87 -12.97 6.39
N VAL A 22 -24.13 -14.07 6.31
CA VAL A 22 -22.77 -14.15 6.90
C VAL A 22 -21.67 -13.93 5.85
N LEU A 23 -21.93 -14.19 4.57
CA LEU A 23 -20.93 -14.00 3.51
C LEU A 23 -20.93 -12.61 2.86
N PHE A 24 -21.72 -11.65 3.36
CA PHE A 24 -21.68 -10.26 2.92
C PHE A 24 -20.83 -9.37 3.83
N PHE A 25 -19.62 -9.84 4.19
CA PHE A 25 -18.53 -8.92 4.50
C PHE A 25 -18.05 -8.35 3.16
N PRO A 26 -18.06 -7.03 2.92
CA PRO A 26 -17.55 -6.49 1.68
C PRO A 26 -16.04 -6.72 1.70
N GLN A 27 -15.56 -7.71 0.96
CA GLN A 27 -14.17 -7.70 0.53
C GLN A 27 -14.00 -6.43 -0.31
N ARG A 28 -13.46 -5.37 0.31
CA ARG A 28 -13.07 -4.15 -0.39
C ARG A 28 -11.99 -4.52 -1.39
N ARG A 29 -12.39 -4.87 -2.60
CA ARG A 29 -11.49 -4.97 -3.74
C ARG A 29 -10.86 -3.59 -3.91
N LEU A 30 -9.54 -3.50 -3.69
CA LEU A 30 -8.79 -2.27 -3.98
C LEU A 30 -9.06 -1.87 -5.43
N SER A 31 -9.36 -0.59 -5.64
CA SER A 31 -9.47 -0.04 -6.98
C SER A 31 -8.14 -0.16 -7.72
N ASP A 32 -8.18 -0.15 -9.06
CA ASP A 32 -6.94 -0.24 -9.84
C ASP A 32 -6.01 0.95 -9.58
N GLU A 33 -6.57 2.11 -9.25
CA GLU A 33 -5.83 3.29 -8.81
C GLU A 33 -5.10 3.05 -7.48
N GLN A 34 -5.78 2.48 -6.48
CA GLN A 34 -5.17 2.14 -5.19
C GLN A 34 -4.05 1.11 -5.37
N ARG A 35 -4.23 0.13 -6.27
CA ARG A 35 -3.20 -0.87 -6.58
C ARG A 35 -1.96 -0.22 -7.21
N ARG A 36 -2.16 0.69 -8.18
CA ARG A 36 -1.06 1.43 -8.81
C ARG A 36 -0.33 2.31 -7.81
N PHE A 37 -1.07 3.00 -6.95
CA PHE A 37 -0.49 3.81 -5.88
C PHE A 37 0.39 2.98 -4.94
N LEU A 38 -0.11 1.82 -4.48
CA LEU A 38 0.66 0.90 -3.64
C LEU A 38 1.89 0.34 -4.36
N ALA A 39 1.77 -0.02 -5.64
CA ALA A 39 2.90 -0.48 -6.44
C ALA A 39 4.01 0.59 -6.54
N ASN A 40 3.63 1.84 -6.82
CA ASN A 40 4.57 2.96 -6.84
C ASN A 40 5.22 3.20 -5.47
N TYR A 41 4.42 3.09 -4.40
CA TYR A 41 4.92 3.26 -3.04
C TYR A 41 5.96 2.19 -2.68
N VAL A 42 5.69 0.91 -3.01
CA VAL A 42 6.62 -0.20 -2.80
C VAL A 42 7.89 -0.01 -3.62
N ALA A 43 7.79 0.34 -4.90
CA ALA A 43 8.96 0.57 -5.75
C ALA A 43 9.87 1.68 -5.21
N ILE A 44 9.30 2.74 -4.65
CA ILE A 44 10.05 3.83 -3.99
C ILE A 44 10.77 3.29 -2.75
N LEU A 45 10.08 2.54 -1.89
CA LEU A 45 10.68 1.98 -0.68
C LEU A 45 11.80 0.99 -1.00
N ASP A 46 11.62 0.14 -2.00
CA ASP A 46 12.64 -0.83 -2.43
C ASP A 46 13.90 -0.13 -2.94
N SER A 47 13.75 1.05 -3.56
CA SER A 47 14.86 1.89 -4.02
C SER A 47 15.57 2.67 -2.91
N MET A 48 15.04 2.67 -1.68
CA MET A 48 15.65 3.30 -0.51
C MET A 48 16.56 2.32 0.23
N THR A 49 17.61 2.86 0.84
CA THR A 49 18.44 2.12 1.80
C THR A 49 17.71 1.94 3.14
N PRO A 50 18.09 0.96 3.97
CA PRO A 50 17.48 0.77 5.30
C PRO A 50 17.51 2.05 6.17
N LYS A 51 18.64 2.77 6.18
CA LYS A 51 18.79 4.03 6.93
C LYS A 51 17.84 5.13 6.44
N GLU A 52 17.62 5.23 5.14
CA GLU A 52 16.69 6.19 4.56
C GLU A 52 15.22 5.84 4.88
N ARG A 53 14.87 4.54 4.99
CA ARG A 53 13.53 4.09 5.38
C ARG A 53 13.23 4.36 6.86
N GLU A 54 14.23 4.15 7.71
CA GLU A 54 14.15 4.46 9.14
C GLU A 54 14.01 5.97 9.38
N ARG A 55 14.74 6.78 8.59
CA ARG A 55 14.77 8.24 8.74
C ARG A 55 14.60 8.96 7.40
N PRO A 56 13.38 9.05 6.84
CA PRO A 56 13.13 9.69 5.55
C PRO A 56 13.55 11.17 5.47
N ASN A 57 13.67 11.85 6.61
CA ASN A 57 14.12 13.25 6.68
C ASN A 57 15.57 13.47 6.21
N VAL A 58 16.40 12.43 6.19
CA VAL A 58 17.81 12.54 5.74
C VAL A 58 17.96 12.51 4.21
N ILE A 59 16.87 12.31 3.48
CA ILE A 59 16.85 12.25 2.02
C ILE A 59 16.96 13.68 1.46
N ASP A 60 18.10 14.02 0.87
CA ASP A 60 18.32 15.26 0.12
C ASP A 60 17.92 15.13 -1.36
N ASP A 61 18.19 16.16 -2.15
CA ASP A 61 17.82 16.21 -3.58
C ASP A 61 18.59 15.18 -4.44
N SER A 62 19.84 14.89 -4.06
CA SER A 62 20.66 13.88 -4.74
C SER A 62 20.09 12.48 -4.50
N ARG A 63 19.77 12.15 -3.24
CA ARG A 63 19.13 10.89 -2.86
C ARG A 63 17.73 10.78 -3.46
N THR A 64 16.99 11.87 -3.51
CA THR A 64 15.68 11.93 -4.18
C THR A 64 15.81 11.53 -5.64
N SER A 65 16.74 12.15 -6.37
CA SER A 65 16.99 11.82 -7.79
C SER A 65 17.37 10.36 -7.97
N ARG A 66 18.26 9.82 -7.12
CA ARG A 66 18.64 8.39 -7.14
C ARG A 66 17.44 7.47 -6.93
N ILE A 67 16.58 7.77 -5.94
CA ILE A 67 15.40 6.95 -5.62
C ILE A 67 14.39 6.99 -6.76
N VAL A 68 14.12 8.18 -7.33
CA VAL A 68 13.21 8.35 -8.47
C VAL A 68 13.68 7.50 -9.65
N ILE A 69 14.95 7.63 -10.03
CA ILE A 69 15.55 6.86 -11.15
C ILE A 69 15.51 5.36 -10.85
N GLY A 70 15.90 4.94 -9.64
CA GLY A 70 15.94 3.52 -9.25
C GLY A 70 14.55 2.87 -9.18
N SER A 71 13.53 3.64 -8.83
CA SER A 71 12.16 3.14 -8.68
C SER A 71 11.40 3.00 -10.00
N GLY A 72 11.83 3.72 -11.05
CA GLY A 72 11.10 3.81 -12.32
C GLY A 72 9.73 4.49 -12.22
N VAL A 73 9.41 5.13 -11.10
CA VAL A 73 8.15 5.85 -10.89
C VAL A 73 8.25 7.26 -11.48
N ASP A 74 7.14 7.77 -11.99
CA ASP A 74 7.03 9.16 -12.43
C ASP A 74 7.55 10.15 -11.36
N PRO A 75 8.44 11.11 -11.73
CA PRO A 75 9.06 12.03 -10.78
C PRO A 75 8.07 12.85 -9.95
N THR A 76 6.92 13.24 -10.52
CA THR A 76 5.89 14.00 -9.82
C THR A 76 5.22 13.14 -8.74
N ILE A 77 4.86 11.89 -9.08
CA ILE A 77 4.29 10.92 -8.14
C ILE A 77 5.30 10.57 -7.03
N ALA A 78 6.53 10.25 -7.42
CA ALA A 78 7.61 9.91 -6.49
C ALA A 78 7.89 11.04 -5.50
N GLY A 79 7.96 12.29 -5.99
CA GLY A 79 8.13 13.47 -5.14
C GLY A 79 6.99 13.66 -4.14
N ALA A 80 5.74 13.38 -4.53
CA ALA A 80 4.59 13.45 -3.62
C ALA A 80 4.67 12.39 -2.50
N ILE A 81 5.03 11.16 -2.86
CA ILE A 81 5.21 10.05 -1.91
C ILE A 81 6.34 10.36 -0.92
N LEU A 82 7.50 10.81 -1.41
CA LEU A 82 8.65 11.16 -0.57
C LEU A 82 8.36 12.32 0.39
N ARG A 83 7.62 13.34 -0.05
CA ARG A 83 7.13 14.41 0.84
C ARG A 83 6.20 13.88 1.92
N GLY A 84 5.31 12.94 1.59
CA GLY A 84 4.44 12.26 2.54
C GLY A 84 5.22 11.48 3.60
N LEU A 85 6.24 10.73 3.17
CA LEU A 85 7.15 9.97 4.06
C LEU A 85 7.89 10.89 5.03
N LYS A 86 8.51 11.97 4.53
CA LYS A 86 9.21 12.98 5.36
C LYS A 86 8.28 13.59 6.42
N ARG A 87 7.06 13.95 6.03
CA ARG A 87 6.06 14.53 6.94
C ARG A 87 5.61 13.52 8.02
N SER A 88 5.42 12.25 7.66
CA SER A 88 5.06 11.19 8.61
C SER A 88 6.17 10.94 9.64
N SER A 89 7.44 10.94 9.22
CA SER A 89 8.56 10.81 10.15
C SER A 89 8.70 11.99 11.09
N TYR A 90 8.38 13.21 10.65
CA TYR A 90 8.38 14.38 11.52
C TYR A 90 7.35 14.26 12.65
N ARG A 91 6.09 13.90 12.35
CA ARG A 91 5.05 13.71 13.37
C ARG A 91 5.42 12.67 14.43
N ARG A 92 5.97 11.54 14.00
CA ARG A 92 6.36 10.48 14.95
C ARG A 92 7.45 10.92 15.93
N GLY A 93 8.32 11.83 15.50
CA GLY A 93 9.38 12.39 16.34
C GLY A 93 8.89 13.40 17.37
N THR A 94 7.86 14.20 17.04
CA THR A 94 7.27 15.17 17.97
C THR A 94 6.44 14.48 19.05
N ASP A 95 5.69 13.44 18.67
CA ASP A 95 4.81 12.72 19.61
C ASP A 95 5.58 11.91 20.68
N SER A 96 6.88 11.67 20.46
CA SER A 96 7.76 10.94 21.38
C SER A 96 8.53 11.86 22.35
N ALA A 97 8.54 13.18 22.12
CA ALA A 97 9.26 14.15 22.95
C ALA A 97 8.41 14.71 24.10
N ASP A 98 7.09 14.46 24.06
CA ASP A 98 6.10 14.99 25.00
C ASP A 98 5.60 13.95 26.04
N ASN A 99 6.36 12.87 26.29
CA ASN A 99 6.02 11.84 27.28
C ASN A 99 7.19 11.48 28.20
#